data_AF-A0ABD6C3H6-F1
#
_entry.id   AF-A0ABD6C3H6-F1
#
_cell.length_a   1.000
_cell.length_b   1.000
_cell.length_c   1.000
_cell.angle_alpha   90.00
_cell.angle_beta   90.00
_cell.angle_gamma   90.00
#
_symmetry.space_group_name_H-M   'P 1'
#
loop_
_entity.id
_entity.type
_entity.pdbx_description
1 polymer ?
#
loop_
_entity_poly.entity_id
_entity_poly.type
_entity_poly.pdbx_seq_one_letter_code
_entity_poly.pdbx_strand_id
1 'polypeptide(L)' 'MTAHTEPPTADDASDESKSSEGDASHLDDLEDGAGCTEIWEKLSEGRE' A
#
# COMPACT_ATOMS: atom_id res chain seq x y z
N MET A 1 -10.71 16.51 32.04
CA MET A 1 -9.74 15.97 31.07
C MET A 1 -10.31 14.66 30.58
N THR A 2 -11.13 14.74 29.53
CA THR A 2 -11.86 13.61 28.97
C THR A 2 -10.86 12.64 28.33
N ALA A 3 -10.83 11.41 28.84
CA ALA A 3 -10.06 10.32 28.26
C ALA A 3 -10.61 9.99 26.86
N HIS A 4 -9.77 10.05 25.83
CA HIS A 4 -10.05 9.40 24.55
C HIS A 4 -9.99 7.89 24.77
N THR A 5 -11.15 7.29 25.03
CA THR A 5 -11.32 5.86 24.83
C THR A 5 -11.62 5.67 23.35
N GLU A 6 -10.58 5.39 22.57
CA GLU A 6 -10.73 5.00 21.18
C GLU A 6 -11.21 3.53 21.15
N PRO A 7 -12.29 3.19 20.44
CA PRO A 7 -12.67 1.79 20.26
C PRO A 7 -11.58 1.10 19.41
N PRO A 8 -11.20 -0.16 19.69
CA PRO A 8 -10.41 -0.92 18.73
C PRO A 8 -11.30 -1.13 17.50
N THR A 9 -11.08 -0.33 16.46
CA THR A 9 -11.71 -0.55 15.17
C THR A 9 -11.16 -1.85 14.63
N ALA A 10 -12.01 -2.88 14.63
CA ALA A 10 -11.78 -4.18 14.02
C ALA A 10 -11.69 -4.05 12.50
N ASP A 11 -10.67 -3.35 12.03
CA ASP A 11 -10.13 -3.50 10.68
C ASP A 11 -8.81 -4.25 10.84
N ASP A 12 -8.94 -5.48 11.34
CA ASP A 12 -8.01 -6.56 10.99
C ASP A 12 -8.30 -6.89 9.52
N ALA A 13 -7.98 -5.93 8.64
CA ALA A 13 -7.74 -6.24 7.25
C ALA A 13 -6.48 -7.10 7.30
N SER A 14 -6.74 -8.40 7.45
CA SER A 14 -5.87 -9.49 7.06
C SER A 14 -5.45 -9.20 5.63
N ASP A 15 -4.43 -8.35 5.49
CA ASP A 15 -3.55 -8.29 4.34
C ASP A 15 -2.70 -9.56 4.44
N GLU A 16 -3.38 -10.69 4.27
CA GLU A 16 -2.80 -11.85 3.61
C GLU A 16 -2.51 -11.35 2.20
N SER A 17 -1.48 -10.51 2.06
CA SER A 17 -0.97 -10.02 0.81
C SER A 17 -0.60 -11.29 0.07
N LYS A 18 -1.52 -11.68 -0.82
CA LYS A 18 -1.26 -12.60 -1.90
C LYS A 18 -0.19 -11.91 -2.73
N SER A 19 1.06 -11.97 -2.30
CA SER A 19 2.24 -11.80 -3.12
C SER A 19 2.21 -12.95 -4.12
N SER A 20 1.28 -12.86 -5.06
CA SER A 20 1.43 -13.53 -6.33
C SER A 20 2.61 -12.79 -6.93
N GLU A 21 3.81 -13.37 -6.86
CA GLU A 21 5.06 -12.80 -7.39
C GLU A 21 4.89 -12.22 -8.82
N GLY A 22 3.88 -12.67 -9.57
CA GLY A 22 3.53 -12.13 -10.89
C GLY A 22 2.80 -10.78 -10.89
N ASP A 23 2.00 -10.47 -9.87
CA ASP A 23 1.23 -9.21 -9.83
C ASP A 23 2.10 -8.04 -9.38
N ALA A 24 3.14 -8.23 -8.58
CA ALA A 24 4.05 -7.16 -8.18
C ALA A 24 5.20 -6.92 -9.19
N SER A 25 5.30 -7.71 -10.26
CA SER A 25 6.41 -7.59 -11.23
C SER A 25 6.49 -6.22 -11.92
N HIS A 26 5.40 -5.45 -11.97
CA HIS A 26 5.39 -4.08 -12.48
C HIS A 26 5.88 -3.04 -11.46
N LEU A 27 5.99 -3.42 -10.18
CA LEU A 27 6.55 -2.63 -9.10
C LEU A 27 8.04 -2.94 -8.87
N ASP A 28 8.62 -3.93 -9.56
CA ASP A 28 10.06 -4.27 -9.47
C ASP A 28 10.99 -3.16 -10.01
N ASP A 29 10.45 -2.24 -10.83
CA ASP A 29 11.15 -1.02 -11.27
C ASP A 29 11.15 0.09 -10.20
N LEU A 30 10.49 -0.14 -9.06
CA LEU A 30 10.48 0.77 -7.92
C LEU A 30 11.50 0.32 -6.88
N GLU A 31 12.16 1.28 -6.24
CA GLU A 31 13.12 1.00 -5.18
C GLU A 31 12.40 0.41 -3.94
N ASP A 32 13.03 -0.54 -3.26
CA ASP A 32 12.54 -1.09 -2.01
C ASP A 32 12.28 0.04 -0.99
N GLY A 33 11.01 0.26 -0.64
CA GLY A 33 10.59 1.35 0.23
C GLY A 33 10.00 2.57 -0.48
N ALA A 34 9.73 2.48 -1.79
CA ALA A 34 8.99 3.49 -2.53
C ALA A 34 7.65 3.85 -1.83
N GLY A 35 7.45 5.14 -1.61
CA GLY A 35 6.25 5.68 -0.97
C GLY A 35 5.03 5.66 -1.87
N CYS A 36 3.85 5.85 -1.27
CA CYS A 36 2.57 5.84 -1.99
C CYS A 36 2.52 6.87 -3.14
N THR A 37 3.16 8.03 -2.97
CA THR A 37 3.23 9.07 -3.99
C THR A 37 4.06 8.64 -5.19
N GLU A 38 5.22 8.04 -4.95
CA GLU A 38 6.18 7.63 -5.98
C GLU A 38 5.62 6.49 -6.85
N ILE A 39 4.89 5.55 -6.23
CA ILE A 39 4.14 4.50 -6.95
C ILE A 39 3.10 5.13 -7.89
N TRP A 40 2.39 6.16 -7.44
CA TRP A 40 1.31 6.79 -8.21
C TRP A 40 1.81 7.58 -9.42
N GLU A 41 2.95 8.27 -9.29
CA GLU A 41 3.60 8.98 -10.39
C GLU A 41 4.00 8.01 -11.51
N LYS A 42 4.70 6.94 -11.13
CA LYS A 42 5.15 5.87 -12.05
C LYS A 42 4.01 5.24 -12.84
N LEU A 43 2.90 4.96 -12.15
CA LEU A 43 1.71 4.38 -12.74
C LEU A 43 0.95 5.38 -13.62
N SER A 44 1.13 6.69 -13.44
CA SER A 44 0.46 7.72 -14.24
C SER A 44 1.18 7.95 -15.56
N GLU A 45 2.52 7.91 -15.56
CA GLU A 45 3.35 8.08 -16.77
C GLU A 45 3.07 7.02 -17.85
N GLY A 46 2.65 5.82 -17.47
CA GLY A 46 2.36 4.71 -18.39
C GLY A 46 0.92 4.64 -18.90
N ARG A 47 0.03 5.56 -18.51
CA ARG A 47 -1.42 5.53 -18.85
C ARG A 47 -1.81 6.46 -20.01
N GLU A 48 -0.88 7.25 -20.54
CA GLU A 48 -1.06 8.18 -21.66
C GLU A 48 -0.63 7.62 -23.02
#